data_AF-A0A1W1CV93-F1
#
_entry.id   AF-A0A1W1CV93-F1
#
_cell.length_a   1.000
_cell.length_b   1.000
_cell.length_c   1.000
_cell.angle_alpha   90.00
_cell.angle_beta   90.00
_cell.angle_gamma   90.00
#
_symmetry.space_group_name_H-M   'P 1'
#
loop_
_entity.id
_entity.type
_entity.pdbx_description
1 polymer ?
#
loop_
_entity_poly.entity_id
_entity_poly.type
_entity_poly.pdbx_seq_one_letter_code
_entity_poly.pdbx_strand_id
1 'polypeptide(L)'
;MVRFKKGIAMIELIFSLVIMGIVLMSAPMLIQQSIKSGNVALQQEAIAAAASQTAIVLSMHWDENNSNIPVGESPILDSNRAPFDFNISTIPKGLIDVAGRNSQNGGILLTPTPSINFGKDETNSSDTNESDYTDFDDVDDYNNESFGLLVFNNENSTADIGDYVDVNLTMLTNINYTEDRVDTGVTTLTGENINLTNKINSTPLGAVSNIKFVKVTLTSDSGIKELEKNITMEAFSANLGTSLPEDRGEL
;
A
#
# COMPACT_ATOMS: atom_id res chain seq x y z
N MET A 1 -44.47 62.52 -32.47
CA MET A 1 -44.39 61.48 -31.41
C MET A 1 -43.91 60.18 -32.04
N VAL A 2 -42.61 59.93 -31.99
CA VAL A 2 -41.97 58.86 -32.79
C VAL A 2 -42.25 57.49 -32.18
N ARG A 3 -42.76 56.55 -32.99
CA ARG A 3 -43.11 55.18 -32.61
C ARG A 3 -41.85 54.30 -32.49
N PHE A 4 -41.07 54.47 -31.42
CA PHE A 4 -39.88 53.64 -31.12
C PHE A 4 -40.19 52.23 -30.55
N LYS A 5 -41.46 51.91 -30.27
CA LYS A 5 -41.86 50.68 -29.56
C LYS A 5 -41.58 49.37 -30.31
N LYS A 6 -41.55 49.37 -31.65
CA LYS A 6 -41.35 48.13 -32.45
C LYS A 6 -39.88 47.69 -32.55
N GLY A 7 -38.93 48.63 -32.57
CA GLY A 7 -37.50 48.31 -32.62
C GLY A 7 -36.99 47.72 -31.31
N ILE A 8 -37.48 48.25 -30.18
CA ILE A 8 -37.19 47.74 -28.83
C ILE A 8 -37.73 46.31 -28.63
N ALA A 9 -38.90 46.00 -29.17
CA ALA A 9 -39.45 44.64 -29.09
C ALA A 9 -38.64 43.60 -29.89
N MET A 10 -38.05 43.97 -31.04
CA MET A 10 -37.21 43.04 -31.80
C MET A 10 -35.86 42.78 -31.15
N ILE A 11 -35.22 43.82 -30.57
CA ILE A 11 -33.93 43.62 -29.89
C ILE A 11 -34.10 42.77 -28.62
N GLU A 12 -35.18 42.98 -27.87
CA GLU A 12 -35.52 42.20 -26.66
C GLU A 12 -35.77 40.72 -26.97
N LEU A 13 -36.40 40.44 -28.11
CA LEU A 13 -36.63 39.07 -28.58
C LEU A 13 -35.33 38.38 -29.02
N ILE A 14 -34.43 39.11 -29.70
CA ILE A 14 -33.10 38.59 -30.07
C ILE A 14 -32.28 38.30 -28.80
N PHE A 15 -32.25 39.22 -27.84
CA PHE A 15 -31.57 39.00 -26.56
C PHE A 15 -32.12 37.80 -25.81
N SER A 16 -33.44 37.64 -25.76
CA SER A 16 -34.08 36.51 -25.10
C SER A 16 -33.72 35.17 -25.76
N LEU A 17 -33.69 35.12 -27.09
CA LEU A 17 -33.34 33.90 -27.84
C LEU A 17 -31.85 33.55 -27.67
N VAL A 18 -30.96 34.54 -27.69
CA VAL A 18 -29.53 34.33 -27.45
C VAL A 18 -29.28 33.86 -26.02
N ILE A 19 -29.92 34.48 -25.02
CA ILE A 19 -29.78 34.07 -23.61
C ILE A 19 -30.31 32.65 -23.41
N MET A 20 -31.49 32.30 -23.94
CA MET A 20 -31.98 30.93 -23.91
C MET A 20 -31.02 29.97 -24.62
N GLY A 21 -30.48 30.34 -25.78
CA GLY A 21 -29.52 29.51 -26.52
C GLY A 21 -28.26 29.21 -25.70
N ILE A 22 -27.70 30.21 -25.02
CA ILE A 22 -26.54 30.04 -24.13
C ILE A 22 -26.90 29.18 -22.92
N VAL A 23 -28.05 29.43 -22.27
CA VAL A 23 -28.48 28.66 -21.09
C VAL A 23 -28.74 27.19 -21.45
N LEU A 24 -29.40 26.92 -22.57
CA LEU A 24 -29.72 25.55 -23.00
C LEU A 24 -28.47 24.75 -23.39
N MET A 25 -27.42 25.40 -23.88
CA MET A 25 -26.14 24.74 -24.15
C MET A 25 -25.25 24.61 -22.89
N SER A 26 -25.23 25.61 -22.01
CA SER A 26 -24.34 25.64 -20.84
C SER A 26 -24.86 24.83 -19.65
N ALA A 27 -26.17 24.79 -19.41
CA ALA A 27 -26.73 24.10 -18.24
C ALA A 27 -26.45 22.58 -18.23
N PRO A 28 -26.64 21.82 -19.33
CA PRO A 28 -26.29 20.40 -19.36
C PRO A 28 -24.80 20.14 -19.18
N MET A 29 -23.94 21.01 -19.73
CA MET A 29 -22.48 20.87 -19.58
C MET A 29 -22.04 21.08 -18.13
N LEU A 30 -22.63 22.06 -17.43
CA LEU A 30 -22.33 22.29 -16.01
C LEU A 30 -22.78 21.11 -15.14
N ILE A 31 -23.96 20.54 -15.41
CA ILE A 31 -24.46 19.36 -14.70
C ILE A 31 -23.53 18.16 -14.94
N GLN A 32 -23.15 17.89 -16.19
CA GLN A 32 -22.21 16.81 -16.51
C GLN A 32 -20.85 17.01 -15.83
N GLN A 33 -20.36 18.25 -15.77
CA GLN A 33 -19.11 18.56 -15.08
C GLN A 33 -19.23 18.33 -13.57
N SER A 34 -20.36 18.71 -12.98
CA SER A 34 -20.65 18.47 -11.56
C SER A 34 -20.70 16.98 -11.24
N ILE A 35 -21.36 16.17 -12.07
CA ILE A 35 -21.42 14.70 -11.91
C ILE A 35 -20.02 14.09 -11.99
N LYS A 36 -19.22 14.49 -12.98
CA LYS A 36 -17.83 14.03 -13.11
C LYS A 36 -16.99 14.39 -11.89
N SER A 37 -17.18 15.60 -11.33
CA SER A 37 -16.48 16.01 -10.11
C SER A 37 -16.86 15.14 -8.90
N GLY A 38 -18.13 14.71 -8.80
CA GLY A 38 -18.58 13.78 -7.78
C GLY A 38 -17.88 12.42 -7.89
N ASN A 39 -17.76 11.88 -9.10
CA ASN A 39 -17.07 10.59 -9.32
C ASN A 39 -15.58 10.65 -8.95
N VAL A 40 -14.91 11.78 -9.18
CA VAL A 40 -13.50 11.96 -8.77
C VAL A 40 -13.37 11.94 -7.24
N ALA A 41 -14.31 12.52 -6.50
CA ALA A 41 -14.29 12.45 -5.04
C ALA A 41 -14.41 11.01 -4.55
N LEU A 42 -15.33 10.21 -5.12
CA LEU A 42 -15.46 8.79 -4.81
C LEU A 42 -14.19 7.99 -5.17
N GLN A 43 -13.47 8.37 -6.22
CA GLN A 43 -12.18 7.75 -6.51
C GLN A 43 -11.13 8.09 -5.44
N GLN A 44 -11.10 9.31 -4.91
CA GLN A 44 -10.17 9.69 -3.84
C GLN A 44 -10.42 8.90 -2.56
N GLU A 45 -11.68 8.64 -2.21
CA GLU A 45 -12.04 7.78 -1.07
C GLU A 45 -11.52 6.35 -1.26
N ALA A 46 -11.70 5.76 -2.45
CA ALA A 46 -11.16 4.45 -2.77
C ALA A 46 -9.62 4.41 -2.76
N ILE A 47 -8.95 5.46 -3.25
CA ILE A 47 -7.48 5.59 -3.15
C ILE A 47 -7.06 5.61 -1.67
N ALA A 48 -7.77 6.37 -0.84
CA ALA A 48 -7.48 6.46 0.59
C ALA A 48 -7.68 5.11 1.29
N ALA A 49 -8.71 4.34 0.93
CA ALA A 49 -8.93 2.99 1.45
C ALA A 49 -7.78 2.04 1.07
N ALA A 50 -7.40 2.00 -0.21
CA ALA A 50 -6.26 1.19 -0.67
C ALA A 50 -4.94 1.63 0.00
N ALA A 51 -4.77 2.92 0.27
CA ALA A 51 -3.62 3.48 0.99
C ALA A 51 -3.58 3.02 2.44
N SER A 52 -4.73 3.06 3.12
CA SER A 52 -4.84 2.56 4.48
C SER A 52 -4.51 1.08 4.56
N GLN A 53 -5.03 0.26 3.64
CA GLN A 53 -4.70 -1.18 3.61
C GLN A 53 -3.21 -1.41 3.38
N THR A 54 -2.61 -0.68 2.43
CA THR A 54 -1.17 -0.77 2.17
C THR A 54 -0.38 -0.36 3.42
N ALA A 55 -0.78 0.71 4.11
CA ALA A 55 -0.14 1.15 5.33
C ALA A 55 -0.26 0.16 6.49
N ILE A 56 -1.41 -0.52 6.63
CA ILE A 56 -1.61 -1.59 7.61
C ILE A 56 -0.61 -2.72 7.36
N VAL A 57 -0.55 -3.23 6.11
CA VAL A 57 0.39 -4.29 5.74
C VAL A 57 1.85 -3.87 6.00
N LEU A 58 2.22 -2.63 5.67
CA LEU A 58 3.58 -2.12 5.90
C LEU A 58 3.92 -1.86 7.38
N SER A 59 2.93 -1.83 8.26
CA SER A 59 3.14 -1.62 9.70
C SER A 59 3.35 -2.92 10.47
N MET A 60 3.06 -4.07 9.86
CA MET A 60 3.27 -5.37 10.47
C MET A 60 4.74 -5.78 10.48
N HIS A 61 5.05 -6.78 11.31
CA HIS A 61 6.40 -7.33 11.36
C HIS A 61 6.80 -7.91 10.00
N TRP A 62 8.09 -7.82 9.66
CA TRP A 62 8.52 -8.28 8.35
C TRP A 62 8.44 -9.81 8.21
N ASP A 63 8.65 -10.56 9.29
CA ASP A 63 8.55 -12.03 9.46
C ASP A 63 8.63 -12.27 10.97
N GLU A 64 7.67 -12.99 11.56
CA GLU A 64 7.55 -13.10 13.02
C GLU A 64 8.38 -14.21 13.67
N ASN A 65 8.61 -15.34 12.97
CA ASN A 65 9.20 -16.56 13.53
C ASN A 65 10.56 -16.31 14.21
N ASN A 66 11.29 -15.30 13.73
CA ASN A 66 12.62 -14.96 14.24
C ASN A 66 12.80 -13.47 14.59
N SER A 67 11.73 -12.67 14.54
CA SER A 67 11.76 -11.25 14.94
C SER A 67 11.09 -10.96 16.28
N ASN A 68 10.36 -11.91 16.88
CA ASN A 68 9.69 -11.76 18.18
C ASN A 68 10.65 -11.90 19.38
N ILE A 69 11.53 -10.91 19.51
CA ILE A 69 12.50 -10.75 20.60
C ILE A 69 11.90 -9.79 21.63
N PRO A 70 12.34 -9.77 22.91
CA PRO A 70 11.68 -9.00 23.96
C PRO A 70 11.30 -7.56 23.56
N VAL A 71 10.16 -7.10 24.09
CA VAL A 71 9.47 -5.84 23.74
C VAL A 71 10.39 -4.72 23.24
N GLY A 72 10.29 -4.40 21.95
CA GLY A 72 10.95 -3.24 21.33
C GLY A 72 12.09 -3.57 20.35
N GLU A 73 12.47 -4.84 20.25
CA GLU A 73 13.54 -5.30 19.36
C GLU A 73 12.96 -6.05 18.15
N SER A 74 13.20 -5.56 16.94
CA SER A 74 12.96 -6.27 15.69
C SER A 74 14.30 -6.31 14.95
N PRO A 75 15.11 -7.35 15.09
CA PRO A 75 16.42 -7.40 14.44
C PRO A 75 16.30 -7.57 12.92
N ILE A 76 17.44 -7.40 12.24
CA ILE A 76 17.57 -7.76 10.83
C ILE A 76 17.63 -9.27 10.72
N LEU A 77 16.82 -9.88 9.86
CA LEU A 77 16.90 -11.32 9.62
C LEU A 77 17.97 -11.63 8.56
N ASP A 78 18.84 -12.61 8.76
CA ASP A 78 19.86 -12.95 7.77
C ASP A 78 19.27 -13.86 6.69
N SER A 79 18.90 -13.26 5.55
CA SER A 79 18.40 -13.99 4.37
C SER A 79 19.47 -14.87 3.69
N ASN A 80 20.66 -15.02 4.29
CA ASN A 80 21.80 -15.82 3.82
C ASN A 80 22.17 -15.47 2.37
N ARG A 81 22.16 -14.17 2.06
CA ARG A 81 22.29 -13.65 0.70
C ARG A 81 23.55 -12.80 0.55
N ALA A 82 24.62 -13.43 0.04
CA ALA A 82 25.87 -12.72 -0.26
C ALA A 82 25.66 -11.57 -1.29
N PRO A 83 26.28 -10.39 -1.11
CA PRO A 83 27.32 -10.04 -0.12
C PRO A 83 26.76 -9.41 1.18
N PHE A 84 25.44 -9.34 1.35
CA PHE A 84 24.79 -8.76 2.53
C PHE A 84 24.69 -9.82 3.63
N ASP A 85 25.86 -10.16 4.18
CA ASP A 85 25.97 -11.09 5.29
C ASP A 85 26.01 -10.30 6.60
N PHE A 86 24.92 -10.34 7.37
CA PHE A 86 24.80 -9.66 8.65
C PHE A 86 25.41 -10.47 9.81
N ASN A 87 26.28 -11.46 9.52
CA ASN A 87 26.97 -12.25 10.53
C ASN A 87 28.06 -11.47 11.31
N ILE A 88 28.44 -12.02 12.47
CA ILE A 88 29.48 -11.50 13.37
C ILE A 88 30.90 -11.42 12.80
N SER A 89 31.22 -12.22 11.77
CA SER A 89 32.57 -12.27 11.22
C SER A 89 32.83 -11.14 10.22
N THR A 90 31.77 -10.56 9.67
CA THR A 90 31.80 -9.44 8.74
C THR A 90 30.73 -8.42 9.10
N ILE A 91 30.93 -7.70 10.21
CA ILE A 91 30.05 -6.56 10.57
C ILE A 91 29.94 -5.64 9.34
N PRO A 92 28.72 -5.33 8.86
CA PRO A 92 28.53 -4.47 7.70
C PRO A 92 29.26 -3.14 7.91
N LYS A 93 30.25 -2.87 7.05
CA LYS A 93 31.01 -1.62 7.09
C LYS A 93 30.08 -0.46 6.76
N GLY A 94 29.76 0.37 7.74
CA GLY A 94 28.87 1.53 7.58
C GLY A 94 27.95 1.80 8.77
N LEU A 95 27.84 0.85 9.71
CA LEU A 95 27.09 1.01 10.95
C LEU A 95 28.09 1.20 12.10
N ILE A 96 28.35 2.44 12.50
CA ILE A 96 29.13 2.77 13.72
C ILE A 96 28.13 2.90 14.86
N ASP A 97 28.35 2.18 15.97
CA ASP A 97 27.60 2.27 17.23
C ASP A 97 26.07 2.03 17.15
N VAL A 98 25.56 1.31 16.13
CA VAL A 98 24.13 0.96 16.06
C VAL A 98 23.85 -0.34 16.82
N ALA A 99 23.42 -0.22 18.07
CA ALA A 99 22.82 -1.32 18.82
C ALA A 99 21.42 -1.66 18.24
N GLY A 100 21.16 -2.94 17.97
CA GLY A 100 19.82 -3.45 17.60
C GLY A 100 19.57 -3.78 16.12
N ARG A 101 20.46 -3.37 15.19
CA ARG A 101 20.40 -3.79 13.77
C ARG A 101 21.38 -4.93 13.46
N ASN A 102 21.51 -5.88 14.37
CA ASN A 102 22.30 -7.08 14.19
C ASN A 102 21.37 -8.26 13.89
N SER A 103 21.84 -9.19 13.06
CA SER A 103 21.10 -10.44 12.81
C SER A 103 21.30 -11.48 13.91
N GLN A 104 21.51 -11.03 15.15
CA GLN A 104 21.80 -11.92 16.26
C GLN A 104 21.15 -11.47 17.55
N ASN A 105 20.59 -12.44 18.27
CA ASN A 105 20.20 -12.31 19.67
C ASN A 105 21.06 -13.26 20.50
N GLY A 106 21.83 -12.73 21.45
CA GLY A 106 22.64 -13.55 22.36
C GLY A 106 23.71 -14.44 21.70
N GLY A 107 24.16 -14.11 20.48
CA GLY A 107 25.13 -14.90 19.71
C GLY A 107 24.52 -15.99 18.81
N ILE A 108 23.20 -16.06 18.72
CA ILE A 108 22.45 -16.92 17.80
C ILE A 108 22.09 -16.10 16.56
N LEU A 109 22.37 -16.63 15.36
CA LEU A 109 21.95 -16.02 14.09
C LEU A 109 20.43 -16.13 13.93
N LEU A 110 19.79 -15.01 13.61
CA LEU A 110 18.37 -14.92 13.34
C LEU A 110 18.18 -14.95 11.83
N THR A 111 18.05 -16.14 11.29
CA THR A 111 17.64 -16.30 9.89
C THR A 111 16.14 -16.09 9.80
N PRO A 112 15.60 -15.47 8.73
CA PRO A 112 14.17 -15.51 8.51
C PRO A 112 13.76 -16.96 8.30
N THR A 113 12.50 -17.27 8.61
CA THR A 113 11.89 -18.56 8.25
C THR A 113 11.07 -18.31 7.01
N PRO A 114 11.72 -18.18 5.85
CA PRO A 114 11.09 -17.61 4.69
C PRO A 114 10.16 -18.67 4.11
N SER A 115 8.85 -18.43 4.25
CA SER A 115 7.90 -19.34 3.67
C SER A 115 7.99 -19.26 2.14
N ILE A 116 8.26 -20.40 1.51
CA ILE A 116 8.05 -20.56 0.06
C ILE A 116 6.55 -20.43 -0.31
N ASN A 117 5.68 -20.52 0.70
CA ASN A 117 4.24 -20.43 0.62
C ASN A 117 3.75 -19.29 1.53
N PHE A 118 3.78 -18.06 1.03
CA PHE A 118 3.20 -16.93 1.75
C PHE A 118 1.73 -17.18 2.15
N GLY A 119 1.31 -16.52 3.21
CA GLY A 119 0.01 -16.68 3.86
C GLY A 119 0.22 -17.13 5.31
N LYS A 120 -0.88 -17.19 6.05
CA LYS A 120 -0.89 -17.57 7.46
C LYS A 120 -0.17 -18.89 7.70
N ASP A 121 0.56 -19.01 8.80
CA ASP A 121 1.21 -20.27 9.19
C ASP A 121 0.17 -21.30 9.66
N GLU A 122 -0.51 -21.91 8.70
CA GLU A 122 -1.58 -22.89 8.94
C GLU A 122 -1.10 -24.20 9.61
N THR A 123 0.19 -24.34 9.95
CA THR A 123 0.71 -25.60 10.47
C THR A 123 1.74 -25.48 11.59
N ASN A 124 1.26 -25.08 12.77
CA ASN A 124 1.79 -25.59 14.04
C ASN A 124 3.26 -25.19 14.29
N SER A 125 3.62 -23.97 13.90
CA SER A 125 4.89 -23.36 14.30
C SER A 125 4.86 -23.12 15.81
N SER A 126 5.92 -23.55 16.49
CA SER A 126 6.08 -23.29 17.92
C SER A 126 6.68 -21.90 18.11
N ASP A 127 6.08 -20.87 17.50
CA ASP A 127 6.60 -19.53 17.62
C ASP A 127 6.42 -19.01 19.03
N THR A 128 7.52 -18.48 19.56
CA THR A 128 7.55 -17.96 20.92
C THR A 128 6.58 -16.78 21.00
N ASN A 129 5.45 -16.99 21.66
CA ASN A 129 4.32 -16.07 21.90
C ASN A 129 3.17 -16.11 20.89
N GLU A 130 3.13 -17.07 19.97
CA GLU A 130 1.99 -17.25 19.09
C GLU A 130 1.02 -18.29 19.70
N SER A 131 -0.25 -17.90 19.84
CA SER A 131 -1.30 -18.80 20.36
C SER A 131 -2.47 -18.99 19.41
N ASP A 132 -2.51 -18.23 18.32
CA ASP A 132 -3.53 -18.27 17.29
C ASP A 132 -2.90 -18.10 15.90
N TYR A 133 -2.71 -19.21 15.21
CA TYR A 133 -2.16 -19.32 13.86
C TYR A 133 -3.04 -18.75 12.74
N THR A 134 -4.14 -18.09 13.11
CA THR A 134 -5.09 -17.49 12.17
C THR A 134 -5.07 -15.96 12.19
N ASP A 135 -4.24 -15.37 13.05
CA ASP A 135 -4.06 -13.91 13.12
C ASP A 135 -3.28 -13.38 11.91
N PHE A 136 -3.16 -12.06 11.85
CA PHE A 136 -2.43 -11.33 10.81
C PHE A 136 -1.41 -10.45 11.51
N ASP A 137 -0.24 -10.99 11.79
CA ASP A 137 0.79 -10.36 12.63
C ASP A 137 2.08 -10.08 11.87
N ASP A 138 2.27 -10.66 10.69
CA ASP A 138 3.35 -10.32 9.78
C ASP A 138 2.88 -9.88 8.39
N VAL A 139 3.85 -9.50 7.55
CA VAL A 139 3.56 -8.98 6.22
C VAL A 139 2.97 -10.06 5.32
N ASP A 140 3.49 -11.28 5.31
CA ASP A 140 3.13 -12.33 4.35
C ASP A 140 1.81 -13.02 4.63
N ASP A 141 1.26 -12.93 5.83
CA ASP A 141 -0.11 -13.36 6.14
C ASP A 141 -1.15 -12.74 5.22
N TYR A 142 -0.89 -11.53 4.73
CA TYR A 142 -1.78 -10.81 3.83
C TYR A 142 -1.70 -11.29 2.38
N ASN A 143 -0.87 -12.29 2.06
CA ASN A 143 -0.73 -12.74 0.68
C ASN A 143 -1.97 -13.50 0.19
N ASN A 144 -2.48 -13.10 -0.98
CA ASN A 144 -3.71 -13.60 -1.60
C ASN A 144 -4.98 -13.34 -0.76
N GLU A 145 -4.89 -12.47 0.25
CA GLU A 145 -6.01 -12.19 1.14
C GLU A 145 -6.87 -11.05 0.62
N SER A 146 -8.19 -11.20 0.81
CA SER A 146 -9.20 -10.31 0.28
C SER A 146 -10.07 -9.72 1.39
N PHE A 147 -10.08 -8.39 1.47
CA PHE A 147 -10.81 -7.64 2.47
C PHE A 147 -11.94 -6.86 1.81
N GLY A 148 -13.18 -7.15 2.22
CA GLY A 148 -14.34 -6.35 1.85
C GLY A 148 -14.43 -5.13 2.74
N LEU A 149 -14.56 -3.93 2.13
CA LEU A 149 -14.86 -2.72 2.89
C LEU A 149 -16.37 -2.67 3.13
N LEU A 150 -16.76 -2.92 4.38
CA LEU A 150 -18.15 -2.88 4.81
C LEU A 150 -18.48 -1.51 5.38
N VAL A 151 -19.64 -0.97 5.02
CA VAL A 151 -20.18 0.22 5.66
C VAL A 151 -20.62 -0.18 7.07
N PHE A 152 -19.97 0.39 8.09
CA PHE A 152 -20.41 0.22 9.47
C PHE A 152 -21.67 1.05 9.70
N ASN A 153 -22.82 0.39 9.79
CA ASN A 153 -24.08 1.01 10.13
C ASN A 153 -24.54 0.54 11.52
N ASN A 154 -24.59 1.47 12.48
CA ASN A 154 -25.09 1.21 13.83
C ASN A 154 -26.53 1.72 14.05
N GLU A 155 -27.21 2.14 12.98
CA GLU A 155 -28.60 2.58 13.06
C GLU A 155 -29.56 1.42 12.82
N ASN A 156 -30.39 1.12 13.82
CA ASN A 156 -31.47 0.15 13.70
C ASN A 156 -32.75 0.87 13.23
N SER A 157 -32.83 1.15 11.92
CA SER A 157 -33.93 1.89 11.30
C SER A 157 -34.55 1.08 10.15
N THR A 158 -35.86 1.24 9.97
CA THR A 158 -36.61 0.69 8.81
C THR A 158 -36.67 1.67 7.64
N ALA A 159 -36.11 2.88 7.77
CA ALA A 159 -35.94 3.82 6.67
C ALA A 159 -34.67 3.48 5.88
N ASP A 160 -34.63 3.85 4.60
CA ASP A 160 -33.45 3.64 3.75
C ASP A 160 -32.20 4.16 4.47
N ILE A 161 -31.29 3.21 4.71
CA ILE A 161 -29.98 3.43 5.31
C ILE A 161 -29.22 4.35 4.36
N GLY A 162 -28.41 5.27 4.91
CA GLY A 162 -27.77 6.37 4.18
C GLY A 162 -27.34 6.05 2.75
N ASP A 163 -27.44 7.04 1.86
CA ASP A 163 -27.17 6.94 0.42
C ASP A 163 -25.67 6.76 0.14
N TYR A 164 -25.13 5.60 0.50
CA TYR A 164 -23.77 5.18 0.17
C TYR A 164 -23.76 4.70 -1.27
N VAL A 165 -23.27 5.56 -2.15
CA VAL A 165 -23.19 5.27 -3.59
C VAL A 165 -22.08 4.28 -3.90
N ASP A 166 -21.01 4.24 -3.10
CA ASP A 166 -19.85 3.38 -3.29
C ASP A 166 -19.85 2.23 -2.26
N VAL A 167 -20.33 1.08 -2.70
CA VAL A 167 -20.46 -0.14 -1.89
C VAL A 167 -19.75 -1.31 -2.58
N ASN A 168 -19.48 -2.39 -1.84
CA ASN A 168 -18.82 -3.60 -2.35
C ASN A 168 -17.39 -3.36 -2.87
N LEU A 169 -16.63 -2.52 -2.17
CA LEU A 169 -15.20 -2.39 -2.41
C LEU A 169 -14.49 -3.62 -1.88
N THR A 170 -13.66 -4.23 -2.71
CA THR A 170 -12.84 -5.39 -2.36
C THR A 170 -11.38 -5.02 -2.56
N MET A 171 -10.55 -5.26 -1.56
CA MET A 171 -9.10 -5.06 -1.61
C MET A 171 -8.41 -6.42 -1.57
N LEU A 172 -7.67 -6.75 -2.62
CA LEU A 172 -6.85 -7.95 -2.70
C LEU A 172 -5.38 -7.58 -2.48
N THR A 173 -4.73 -8.20 -1.51
CA THR A 173 -3.29 -8.04 -1.26
C THR A 173 -2.53 -9.22 -1.85
N ASN A 174 -1.47 -8.93 -2.62
CA ASN A 174 -0.55 -9.94 -3.14
C ASN A 174 0.87 -9.57 -2.76
N ILE A 175 1.64 -10.55 -2.32
CA ILE A 175 2.99 -10.34 -1.81
C ILE A 175 3.94 -11.28 -2.54
N ASN A 176 5.10 -10.74 -2.92
CA ASN A 176 6.15 -11.53 -3.55
C ASN A 176 7.52 -11.06 -3.09
N TYR A 177 8.49 -11.96 -3.00
CA TYR A 177 9.89 -11.56 -2.87
C TYR A 177 10.36 -10.93 -4.19
N THR A 178 11.07 -9.80 -4.08
CA THR A 178 11.66 -9.09 -5.23
C THR A 178 13.18 -9.11 -5.14
N GLU A 179 13.86 -8.95 -6.27
CA GLU A 179 15.31 -8.96 -6.33
C GLU A 179 15.92 -7.72 -5.66
N ASP A 180 16.63 -7.91 -4.55
CA ASP A 180 17.38 -6.85 -3.85
C ASP A 180 18.84 -6.69 -4.32
N ARG A 181 19.33 -7.59 -5.20
CA ARG A 181 20.69 -7.50 -5.74
C ARG A 181 20.71 -6.49 -6.87
N VAL A 182 21.72 -5.64 -6.83
CA VAL A 182 22.11 -4.87 -8.01
C VAL A 182 22.58 -5.86 -9.06
N ASP A 183 21.90 -5.92 -10.21
CA ASP A 183 22.39 -6.69 -11.36
C ASP A 183 23.56 -5.94 -11.99
N THR A 184 24.75 -6.31 -11.52
CA THR A 184 26.03 -5.75 -11.91
C THR A 184 26.69 -6.53 -13.05
N GLY A 185 26.18 -7.71 -13.41
CA GLY A 185 26.90 -8.68 -14.25
C GLY A 185 28.26 -9.15 -13.69
N VAL A 186 28.62 -8.76 -12.45
CA VAL A 186 29.93 -9.00 -11.83
C VAL A 186 29.74 -9.40 -10.36
N THR A 187 30.40 -10.47 -9.92
CA THR A 187 30.24 -11.06 -8.57
C THR A 187 30.73 -10.18 -7.42
N THR A 188 31.36 -9.04 -7.68
CA THR A 188 31.96 -8.18 -6.66
C THR A 188 31.79 -6.71 -7.02
N LEU A 189 31.10 -5.96 -6.17
CA LEU A 189 30.93 -4.51 -6.26
C LEU A 189 32.20 -3.82 -5.73
N THR A 190 33.16 -3.53 -6.60
CA THR A 190 34.29 -2.65 -6.27
C THR A 190 33.81 -1.21 -6.46
N GLY A 191 33.61 -0.48 -5.36
CA GLY A 191 32.89 0.80 -5.28
C GLY A 191 33.42 2.01 -6.06
N GLU A 192 34.06 1.83 -7.22
CA GLU A 192 34.50 2.93 -8.09
C GLU A 192 33.47 3.32 -9.15
N ASN A 193 32.64 2.39 -9.64
CA ASN A 193 31.54 2.70 -10.57
C ASN A 193 30.39 1.70 -10.42
N ILE A 194 29.19 2.18 -10.09
CA ILE A 194 27.96 1.38 -10.07
C ILE A 194 27.09 1.82 -11.25
N ASN A 195 26.95 0.96 -12.26
CA ASN A 195 26.01 1.16 -13.35
C ASN A 195 24.65 0.53 -12.97
N LEU A 196 23.74 1.37 -12.46
CA LEU A 196 22.36 0.98 -12.13
C LEU A 196 21.48 0.96 -13.39
N THR A 197 21.87 0.16 -14.39
CA THR A 197 21.08 0.06 -15.63
C THR A 197 19.85 -0.85 -15.44
N ASN A 198 19.82 -1.63 -14.36
CA ASN A 198 18.77 -2.58 -14.07
C ASN A 198 17.82 -2.05 -12.99
N LYS A 199 16.53 -2.11 -13.33
CA LYS A 199 15.39 -1.78 -12.47
C LYS A 199 15.40 -2.69 -11.23
N ILE A 200 14.66 -2.29 -10.18
CA ILE A 200 14.18 -3.26 -9.17
C ILE A 200 13.45 -4.35 -9.96
N ASN A 201 14.04 -5.53 -10.02
CA ASN A 201 13.56 -6.58 -10.89
C ASN A 201 12.35 -7.22 -10.20
N SER A 202 11.15 -6.95 -10.71
CA SER A 202 9.88 -7.45 -10.16
C SER A 202 9.61 -8.92 -10.49
N THR A 203 10.60 -9.67 -10.97
CA THR A 203 10.51 -11.12 -11.11
C THR A 203 10.40 -11.76 -9.73
N PRO A 204 9.35 -12.55 -9.47
CA PRO A 204 9.21 -13.29 -8.23
C PRO A 204 10.43 -14.17 -7.98
N LEU A 205 11.09 -13.99 -6.83
CA LEU A 205 12.09 -14.93 -6.33
C LEU A 205 11.39 -16.02 -5.51
N GLY A 206 11.67 -17.29 -5.81
CA GLY A 206 11.05 -18.42 -5.12
C GLY A 206 11.70 -18.82 -3.79
N ALA A 207 12.74 -18.11 -3.32
CA ALA A 207 13.54 -18.54 -2.18
C ALA A 207 14.26 -17.36 -1.49
N VAL A 208 13.51 -16.42 -0.90
CA VAL A 208 14.01 -15.35 0.00
C VAL A 208 14.73 -14.16 -0.64
N SER A 209 14.41 -12.96 -0.16
CA SER A 209 15.09 -11.68 -0.41
C SER A 209 14.89 -10.77 0.80
N ASN A 210 15.65 -9.69 0.97
CA ASN A 210 15.40 -8.69 2.01
C ASN A 210 14.22 -7.75 1.68
N ILE A 211 13.57 -7.92 0.53
CA ILE A 211 12.46 -7.08 0.09
C ILE A 211 11.24 -7.95 -0.25
N LYS A 212 10.13 -7.68 0.44
CA LYS A 212 8.78 -8.14 0.13
C LYS A 212 8.06 -7.03 -0.64
N PHE A 213 7.65 -7.29 -1.87
CA PHE A 213 6.86 -6.37 -2.67
C PHE A 213 5.37 -6.60 -2.39
N VAL A 214 4.67 -5.55 -2.02
CA VAL A 214 3.26 -5.57 -1.62
C VAL A 214 2.44 -4.89 -2.70
N LYS A 215 1.46 -5.61 -3.23
CA LYS A 215 0.52 -5.11 -4.23
C LYS A 215 -0.90 -5.20 -3.69
N VAL A 216 -1.52 -4.05 -3.42
CA VAL A 216 -2.92 -3.95 -3.02
C VAL A 216 -3.74 -3.51 -4.22
N THR A 217 -4.70 -4.33 -4.64
CA THR A 217 -5.61 -4.02 -5.74
C THR A 217 -7.01 -3.84 -5.18
N LEU A 218 -7.56 -2.64 -5.31
CA LEU A 218 -8.94 -2.33 -4.95
C LEU A 218 -9.82 -2.39 -6.20
N THR A 219 -10.87 -3.20 -6.13
CA THR A 219 -11.92 -3.32 -7.13
C THR A 219 -13.28 -2.99 -6.55
N SER A 220 -14.12 -2.27 -7.29
CA SER A 220 -15.55 -2.14 -6.97
C SER A 220 -16.40 -2.88 -8.00
N ASP A 221 -17.39 -3.62 -7.52
CA ASP A 221 -18.46 -4.21 -8.35
C ASP A 221 -19.81 -3.65 -7.91
N SER A 222 -20.08 -2.42 -8.35
CA SER A 222 -21.34 -1.72 -8.10
C SER A 222 -22.37 -1.93 -9.21
N GLY A 223 -21.99 -2.59 -10.31
CA GLY A 223 -22.82 -2.76 -11.52
C GLY A 223 -23.08 -1.46 -12.32
N ILE A 224 -22.50 -0.33 -11.90
CA ILE A 224 -22.61 0.98 -12.55
C ILE A 224 -21.22 1.36 -13.09
N LYS A 225 -21.12 1.52 -14.41
CA LYS A 225 -19.85 1.75 -15.11
C LYS A 225 -19.06 2.95 -14.58
N GLU A 226 -19.75 4.01 -14.18
CA GLU A 226 -19.17 5.24 -13.65
C GLU A 226 -18.54 5.06 -12.25
N LEU A 227 -18.90 3.98 -11.55
CA LEU A 227 -18.45 3.65 -10.19
C LEU A 227 -17.51 2.45 -10.16
N GLU A 228 -17.26 1.80 -11.30
CA GLU A 228 -16.24 0.76 -11.44
C GLU A 228 -14.84 1.34 -11.22
N LYS A 229 -14.10 0.73 -10.31
CA LYS A 229 -12.75 1.14 -9.91
C LYS A 229 -11.83 -0.05 -10.00
N ASN A 230 -10.63 0.19 -10.50
CA ASN A 230 -9.51 -0.74 -10.44
C ASN A 230 -8.26 0.08 -10.11
N ILE A 231 -7.95 0.13 -8.82
CA ILE A 231 -6.88 0.95 -8.28
C ILE A 231 -5.83 0.01 -7.73
N THR A 232 -4.60 0.11 -8.23
CA THR A 232 -3.48 -0.69 -7.75
C THR A 232 -2.50 0.20 -7.01
N MET A 233 -2.17 -0.19 -5.79
CA MET A 233 -1.15 0.41 -4.95
C MET A 233 0.01 -0.58 -4.85
N GLU A 234 1.21 -0.09 -5.10
CA GLU A 234 2.44 -0.88 -5.08
C GLU A 234 3.39 -0.28 -4.05
N ALA A 235 3.87 -1.12 -3.15
CA ALA A 235 4.80 -0.75 -2.09
C ALA A 235 5.81 -1.88 -1.86
N PHE A 236 6.79 -1.63 -1.00
CA PHE A 236 7.73 -2.64 -0.56
C PHE A 236 7.97 -2.55 0.94
N SER A 237 8.15 -3.71 1.58
CA SER A 237 8.61 -3.84 2.94
C SER A 237 10.01 -4.44 2.93
N ALA A 238 10.92 -3.85 3.72
CA ALA A 238 12.33 -4.21 3.74
C ALA A 238 12.72 -4.75 5.12
N ASN A 239 13.48 -5.84 5.10
CA ASN A 239 14.10 -6.45 6.27
C ASN A 239 15.27 -5.59 6.78
N LEU A 240 14.95 -4.49 7.46
CA LEU A 240 15.94 -3.53 7.97
C LEU A 240 16.04 -3.55 9.49
N GLY A 241 15.13 -4.25 10.18
CA GLY A 241 15.01 -4.23 11.63
C GLY A 241 14.76 -2.83 12.23
N THR A 242 14.63 -2.77 13.55
CA THR A 242 14.55 -1.57 14.37
C THR A 242 15.92 -1.28 14.98
N SER A 243 16.19 0.00 15.20
CA SER A 243 17.31 0.42 16.04
C SER A 243 16.82 0.60 17.46
N LEU A 244 17.53 0.07 18.44
CA LEU A 244 17.31 0.45 19.82
C LEU A 244 17.85 1.87 20.03
N PRO A 245 17.12 2.76 20.72
CA PRO A 245 17.71 3.96 21.26
C PRO A 245 18.84 3.52 22.21
N GLU A 246 20.08 3.89 21.89
CA GLU A 246 21.17 3.72 22.82
C GLU A 246 20.87 4.60 24.05
N ASP A 247 20.56 3.97 25.18
CA ASP A 247 20.52 4.68 26.45
C ASP A 247 21.94 5.17 26.70
N ARG A 248 22.14 6.49 26.54
CA ARG A 248 23.37 7.12 26.98
C ARG A 248 23.39 6.95 28.49
N GLY A 249 24.12 5.95 28.96
CA GLY A 249 24.45 5.76 30.36
C GLY A 249 25.13 7.01 30.91
N GLU A 250 24.33 7.97 31.36
CA GLU A 250 24.73 9.03 32.26
C GLU A 250 24.31 8.60 33.66
N LEU A 251 25.25 7.96 34.36
CA LEU A 251 25.75 8.24 35.73
C LEU A 251 26.46 7.03 36.35
#